data_AF-A0A7W6PU78-F1
#
_entry.id   AF-A0A7W6PU78-F1
#
_cell.length_a   1.000
_cell.length_b   1.000
_cell.length_c   1.000
_cell.angle_alpha   90.00
_cell.angle_beta   90.00
_cell.angle_gamma   90.00
#
_symmetry.space_group_name_H-M   'P 1'
#
loop_
_entity.id
_entity.type
_entity.pdbx_description
1 polymer ?
#
loop_
_entity_poly.entity_id
_entity_poly.type
_entity_poly.pdbx_seq_one_letter_code
_entity_poly.pdbx_strand_id
1 'polypeptide(L)'
;MSVPVPAFEEEPASVIHLVPVRGDGRDLIPGGLCILAISRVASSTLPDASLLRGLFDLTPAETKVARLAASGIAPKDIGMAAGISSNTVKAHLKSVYAKTGTDHYGALVRLLSGTPMPFDGRS
;
A
#
# COMPACT_ATOMS: atom_id res chain seq x y z
N MET A 1 -1.31 -14.18 0.78
CA MET A 1 -2.52 -14.92 1.16
C MET A 1 -3.15 -14.20 2.34
N SER A 2 -4.46 -13.94 2.33
CA SER A 2 -5.12 -13.19 3.42
C SER A 2 -6.10 -14.11 4.14
N VAL A 3 -6.03 -14.18 5.46
CA VAL A 3 -6.94 -14.97 6.30
C VAL A 3 -7.76 -14.00 7.15
N PRO A 4 -9.09 -13.99 7.02
CA PRO A 4 -9.94 -13.20 7.90
C PRO A 4 -9.97 -13.85 9.29
N VAL A 5 -9.72 -13.05 10.33
CA VAL A 5 -9.82 -13.45 11.73
C VAL A 5 -11.06 -12.78 12.32
N PRO A 6 -12.08 -13.56 12.72
CA PRO A 6 -13.28 -13.01 13.35
C PRO A 6 -12.92 -12.36 14.69
N ALA A 7 -13.72 -11.38 15.11
CA ALA A 7 -13.59 -10.79 16.44
C ALA A 7 -13.73 -11.86 17.52
N PHE A 8 -12.89 -11.83 18.55
CA PHE A 8 -12.94 -12.75 19.68
C PHE A 8 -12.86 -11.95 20.98
N GLU A 9 -13.83 -12.17 21.87
CA GLU A 9 -14.00 -11.53 23.19
C GLU A 9 -13.93 -10.00 23.17
N GLU A 10 -12.74 -9.40 23.19
CA GLU A 10 -12.51 -7.94 23.19
C GLU A 10 -11.61 -7.46 22.02
N GLU A 11 -11.19 -8.36 21.12
CA GLU A 11 -10.37 -7.98 19.96
C GLU A 11 -11.22 -7.70 18.71
N PRO A 12 -11.05 -6.54 18.05
CA PRO A 12 -11.76 -6.25 16.82
C PRO A 12 -11.35 -7.21 15.70
N ALA A 13 -12.29 -7.47 14.78
CA ALA A 13 -12.05 -8.29 13.59
C ALA A 13 -10.75 -7.84 12.91
N SER A 14 -9.94 -8.80 12.49
CA SER A 14 -8.62 -8.51 11.94
C SER A 14 -8.41 -9.30 10.66
N VAL A 15 -7.68 -8.74 9.71
CA VAL A 15 -7.26 -9.45 8.51
C VAL A 15 -5.77 -9.72 8.62
N ILE A 16 -5.40 -10.98 8.53
CA ILE A 16 -4.00 -11.40 8.49
C ILE A 16 -3.57 -11.50 7.04
N HIS A 17 -2.58 -10.72 6.63
CA HIS A 17 -1.99 -10.76 5.29
C HIS A 17 -0.60 -11.39 5.35
N LEU A 18 -0.39 -12.44 4.56
CA LEU A 18 0.92 -13.02 4.25
C LEU A 18 1.41 -12.42 2.94
N VAL A 19 2.40 -11.53 3.02
CA VAL A 19 3.06 -10.90 1.87
C VAL A 19 4.43 -11.57 1.67
N PRO A 20 4.69 -12.19 0.51
CA PRO A 20 6.00 -12.79 0.25
C PRO A 20 7.07 -11.69 0.18
N VAL A 21 8.19 -11.91 0.87
CA VAL A 21 9.32 -10.98 0.86
C VAL A 21 10.08 -11.17 -0.46
N ARG A 22 10.09 -10.14 -1.31
CA ARG A 22 10.85 -10.11 -2.57
C ARG A 22 11.85 -8.95 -2.51
N GLY A 23 12.98 -9.07 -3.23
CA GLY A 23 14.01 -8.02 -3.28
C GLY A 23 14.79 -7.85 -1.97
N ASP A 24 15.23 -6.62 -1.68
CA ASP A 24 16.07 -6.24 -0.53
C ASP A 24 15.42 -6.49 0.85
N GLY A 25 14.12 -6.76 0.90
CA GLY A 25 13.45 -7.19 2.14
C GLY A 25 14.03 -8.49 2.72
N ARG A 26 14.72 -9.31 1.92
CA ARG A 26 15.43 -10.51 2.38
C ARG A 26 16.64 -10.19 3.26
N ASP A 27 17.27 -9.04 3.07
CA ASP A 27 18.42 -8.61 3.88
C ASP A 27 18.00 -8.11 5.25
N LEU A 28 16.75 -7.62 5.37
CA LEU A 28 16.15 -7.20 6.64
C LEU A 28 15.72 -8.39 7.51
N ILE A 29 15.39 -9.53 6.89
CA ILE A 29 14.99 -10.75 7.59
C ILE A 29 15.67 -11.97 6.93
N PRO A 30 16.93 -12.27 7.30
CA PRO A 30 17.64 -13.41 6.76
C PRO A 30 16.86 -14.71 7.00
N GLY A 31 16.45 -15.38 5.91
CA GLY A 31 15.65 -16.61 5.96
C GLY A 31 14.12 -16.42 6.04
N GLY A 32 13.63 -15.17 6.06
CA GLY A 32 12.20 -14.87 6.03
C GLY A 32 11.59 -15.07 4.64
N LEU A 33 10.56 -15.90 4.53
CA LEU A 33 9.82 -16.13 3.28
C LEU A 33 8.60 -15.21 3.13
N CYS A 34 8.01 -14.76 4.24
CA CYS A 34 6.79 -13.95 4.27
C CYS A 34 6.80 -12.96 5.44
N ILE A 35 6.15 -11.80 5.24
CA ILE A 35 5.75 -10.86 6.30
C ILE A 35 4.29 -11.15 6.67
N LEU A 36 4.03 -11.24 7.97
CA LEU A 36 2.70 -11.31 8.56
C LEU A 36 2.24 -9.89 8.93
N ALA A 37 1.28 -9.34 8.20
CA ALA A 37 0.67 -8.06 8.54
C ALA A 37 -0.73 -8.29 9.12
N ILE A 38 -0.97 -7.80 10.33
CA ILE A 38 -2.28 -7.88 11.01
C ILE A 38 -2.95 -6.52 10.91
N SER A 39 -3.98 -6.42 10.08
CA SER A 39 -4.79 -5.21 9.95
C SER A 39 -6.05 -5.35 10.78
N ARG A 40 -6.09 -4.67 11.93
CA ARG A 40 -7.32 -4.53 12.73
C ARG A 40 -8.34 -3.70 11.94
N VAL A 41 -9.56 -4.21 11.78
CA VAL A 41 -10.69 -3.57 11.05
C VAL A 41 -11.14 -2.25 11.68
N ALA A 42 -10.56 -1.85 12.81
CA ALA A 42 -10.93 -0.65 13.57
C ALA A 42 -9.91 0.50 13.53
N SER A 43 -8.91 0.51 12.65
CA SER A 43 -8.13 1.75 12.45
C SER A 43 -7.68 1.92 11.00
N SER A 44 -8.22 2.96 10.37
CA SER A 44 -7.76 3.56 9.14
C SER A 44 -6.41 4.27 9.35
N THR A 45 -5.41 3.57 9.88
CA THR A 45 -4.07 4.12 9.99
C THR A 45 -3.47 4.11 8.59
N LEU A 46 -3.35 5.30 7.99
CA LEU A 46 -2.60 5.50 6.75
C LEU A 46 -1.28 4.74 6.86
N PRO A 47 -0.87 3.97 5.82
CA PRO A 47 0.36 3.22 5.89
C PRO A 47 1.55 4.12 6.24
N ASP A 48 2.37 3.67 7.19
CA ASP A 48 3.55 4.40 7.60
C ASP A 48 4.50 4.61 6.42
N ALA A 49 5.08 5.80 6.32
CA ALA A 49 5.97 6.14 5.20
C ALA A 49 7.16 5.18 5.10
N SER A 50 7.73 4.77 6.24
CA SER A 50 8.84 3.80 6.26
C SER A 50 8.42 2.41 5.81
N LEU A 51 7.20 2.00 6.16
CA LEU A 51 6.64 0.72 5.71
C LEU A 51 6.41 0.72 4.19
N LEU A 52 5.82 1.78 3.63
CA LEU A 52 5.61 1.88 2.18
C LEU A 52 6.92 1.88 1.39
N ARG A 53 7.95 2.54 1.91
CA ARG A 53 9.28 2.51 1.30
C ARG A 53 9.87 1.10 1.32
N GLY A 54 9.79 0.39 2.44
CA GLY A 54 10.35 -0.96 2.55
C GLY A 54 9.56 -2.04 1.79
N LEU A 55 8.25 -1.86 1.61
CA LEU A 55 7.41 -2.83 0.90
C LEU A 55 7.47 -2.70 -0.62
N PHE A 56 7.66 -1.47 -1.13
CA PHE A 56 7.53 -1.16 -2.55
C PHE A 56 8.74 -0.39 -3.12
N ASP A 57 9.83 -0.26 -2.37
CA ASP A 57 11.04 0.48 -2.76
C ASP A 57 10.75 1.91 -3.24
N LEU A 58 9.78 2.57 -2.61
CA LEU A 58 9.39 3.93 -2.97
C LEU A 58 10.47 4.94 -2.53
N THR A 59 10.74 5.91 -3.39
CA THR A 59 11.51 7.10 -3.02
C THR A 59 10.70 7.98 -2.06
N PRO A 60 11.33 8.95 -1.38
CA PRO A 60 10.60 9.89 -0.51
C PRO A 60 9.49 10.65 -1.24
N ALA A 61 9.71 11.06 -2.50
CA ALA A 61 8.73 11.77 -3.31
C ALA A 61 7.54 10.87 -3.69
N GLU A 62 7.81 9.65 -4.14
CA GLU A 62 6.78 8.65 -4.46
C GLU A 62 5.95 8.28 -3.22
N THR A 63 6.61 8.14 -2.07
CA THR A 63 5.94 7.86 -0.79
C THR A 63 4.99 8.98 -0.40
N LYS A 64 5.39 10.25 -0.60
CA LYS A 64 4.52 11.40 -0.34
C LYS A 64 3.26 11.35 -1.20
N VAL A 65 3.42 11.09 -2.51
CA VAL A 65 2.29 10.95 -3.44
C VAL A 65 1.39 9.76 -3.09
N ALA A 66 1.98 8.59 -2.78
CA ALA A 66 1.24 7.40 -2.40
C ALA A 66 0.44 7.61 -1.11
N ARG A 67 0.99 8.29 -0.10
CA ARG A 67 0.27 8.60 1.14
C ARG A 67 -0.90 9.57 0.94
N LEU A 68 -0.71 10.60 0.11
CA LEU A 68 -1.81 11.50 -0.27
C LEU A 68 -2.90 10.71 -1.01
N ALA A 69 -2.50 9.75 -1.85
CA ALA A 69 -3.46 8.87 -2.50
C ALA A 69 -4.22 7.97 -1.53
N ALA A 70 -3.51 7.36 -0.57
CA ALA A 70 -4.11 6.55 0.48
C ALA A 70 -5.09 7.35 1.38
N SER A 71 -4.90 8.67 1.48
CA SER A 71 -5.83 9.57 2.19
C SER A 71 -7.06 9.99 1.37
N GLY A 72 -7.21 9.49 0.14
CA GLY A 72 -8.38 9.73 -0.71
C GLY A 72 -8.35 11.05 -1.49
N ILE A 73 -7.23 11.78 -1.51
CA ILE A 73 -7.09 13.03 -2.27
C ILE A 73 -7.16 12.72 -3.77
N ALA A 74 -7.90 13.47 -4.58
CA ALA A 74 -7.95 13.18 -6.02
C ALA A 74 -6.62 13.51 -6.72
N PRO A 75 -6.24 12.83 -7.82
CA PRO A 75 -4.96 13.05 -8.50
C PRO A 75 -4.67 14.51 -8.89
N LYS A 76 -5.72 15.24 -9.25
CA LYS A 76 -5.66 16.68 -9.58
C LYS A 76 -5.30 17.56 -8.38
N ASP A 77 -5.69 17.14 -7.17
CA ASP A 77 -5.50 17.89 -5.93
C ASP A 77 -4.20 17.48 -5.22
N ILE A 78 -3.63 16.31 -5.56
CA ILE A 78 -2.32 15.87 -5.06
C ILE A 78 -1.22 16.88 -5.40
N GLY A 79 -1.27 17.51 -6.58
CA GLY A 79 -0.26 18.49 -6.97
C GLY A 79 -0.25 19.70 -6.04
N MET A 80 -1.44 20.21 -5.73
CA MET A 80 -1.63 21.29 -4.77
C MET A 80 -1.19 20.88 -3.35
N ALA A 81 -1.59 19.69 -2.89
CA ALA A 81 -1.23 19.19 -1.56
C ALA A 81 0.26 18.89 -1.41
N ALA A 82 0.94 18.48 -2.50
CA ALA A 82 2.35 18.14 -2.49
C ALA A 82 3.27 19.31 -2.84
N GLY A 83 2.74 20.41 -3.37
CA GLY A 83 3.48 21.58 -3.85
C GLY A 83 4.20 21.35 -5.19
N ILE A 84 3.65 20.49 -6.05
CA ILE A 84 4.26 20.11 -7.33
C ILE A 84 3.27 20.20 -8.50
N SER A 85 3.78 20.30 -9.73
CA SER A 85 2.94 20.38 -10.92
C SER A 85 2.13 19.10 -11.18
N SER A 86 0.98 19.22 -11.84
CA SER A 86 0.17 18.06 -12.26
C SER A 86 0.94 17.10 -13.17
N ASN A 87 1.87 17.61 -13.98
CA ASN A 87 2.74 16.79 -14.81
C ASN A 87 3.72 15.95 -13.96
N THR A 88 4.28 16.56 -12.92
CA THR A 88 5.15 15.89 -11.95
C THR A 88 4.38 14.83 -11.14
N VAL A 89 3.14 15.13 -10.75
CA VAL A 89 2.27 14.13 -10.09
C VAL A 89 2.06 12.91 -11.00
N LYS A 90 1.75 13.11 -12.28
CA LYS A 90 1.59 12.01 -13.24
C LYS A 90 2.86 11.16 -13.37
N ALA A 91 4.03 11.80 -13.41
CA ALA A 91 5.30 11.09 -13.45
C ALA A 91 5.53 10.24 -12.20
N HIS A 92 5.29 10.80 -11.00
CA HIS A 92 5.41 10.04 -9.75
C HIS A 92 4.38 8.90 -9.67
N LEU A 93 3.12 9.13 -10.06
CA LEU A 93 2.10 8.08 -10.10
C LEU A 93 2.49 6.95 -11.04
N LYS A 94 3.06 7.25 -12.21
CA LYS A 94 3.55 6.23 -13.14
C LYS A 94 4.65 5.36 -12.52
N SER A 95 5.61 5.96 -11.81
CA SER A 95 6.64 5.20 -11.11
C SER A 95 6.07 4.38 -9.95
N VAL A 96 5.13 4.95 -9.18
CA VAL A 96 4.44 4.26 -8.08
C VAL A 96 3.66 3.06 -8.61
N TYR A 97 2.94 3.20 -9.73
CA TYR A 97 2.23 2.11 -10.40
C TYR A 97 3.16 0.97 -10.77
N ALA A 98 4.30 1.27 -11.42
CA ALA A 98 5.30 0.27 -11.77
C ALA A 98 5.86 -0.47 -10.53
N LYS A 99 6.10 0.25 -9.42
CA LYS A 99 6.66 -0.32 -8.18
C LYS A 99 5.65 -1.08 -7.33
N THR A 100 4.39 -0.69 -7.39
CA THR A 100 3.29 -1.32 -6.63
C THR A 100 2.57 -2.42 -7.41
N GLY A 101 2.87 -2.58 -8.70
CA GLY A 101 2.17 -3.51 -9.59
C GLY A 101 0.72 -3.10 -9.86
N THR A 102 0.42 -1.80 -9.80
CA THR A 102 -0.90 -1.25 -10.10
C THR A 102 -0.89 -0.53 -11.44
N ASP A 103 -2.06 -0.35 -12.04
CA ASP A 103 -2.25 0.17 -13.39
C ASP A 103 -3.09 1.45 -13.42
N HIS A 104 -3.89 1.69 -12.37
CA HIS A 104 -4.71 2.89 -12.23
C HIS A 104 -4.86 3.37 -10.79
N TYR A 105 -5.31 4.62 -10.63
CA TYR A 105 -5.41 5.30 -9.34
C TYR A 105 -6.26 4.53 -8.31
N GLY A 106 -7.43 4.04 -8.72
CA GLY A 106 -8.28 3.22 -7.86
C GLY A 106 -7.60 1.95 -7.33
N ALA A 107 -6.80 1.26 -8.16
CA ALA A 107 -6.07 0.07 -7.76
C ALA A 107 -4.99 0.41 -6.72
N LEU A 108 -4.27 1.52 -6.92
CA LEU A 108 -3.30 2.04 -5.96
C LEU A 108 -3.96 2.40 -4.62
N VAL A 109 -5.03 3.19 -4.63
CA VAL A 109 -5.74 3.57 -3.39
C VAL A 109 -6.18 2.33 -2.65
N ARG A 110 -6.75 1.34 -3.35
CA ARG A 110 -7.27 0.11 -2.74
C ARG A 110 -6.16 -0.76 -2.14
N LEU A 111 -5.04 -0.89 -2.84
CA LEU A 111 -3.84 -1.57 -2.32
C LEU A 111 -3.35 -0.90 -1.04
N LEU A 112 -3.27 0.42 -1.02
CA LEU A 112 -2.77 1.19 0.12
C LEU A 112 -3.76 1.25 1.28
N SER A 113 -5.06 1.14 1.02
CA SER A 113 -6.11 1.05 2.04
C SER A 113 -6.30 -0.36 2.62
N GLY A 114 -5.50 -1.35 2.19
CA GLY A 114 -5.54 -2.72 2.71
C GLY A 114 -6.85 -3.46 2.39
N THR A 115 -7.65 -2.98 1.44
CA THR A 115 -8.93 -3.61 1.10
C THR A 115 -8.68 -4.83 0.20
N PRO A 116 -9.07 -6.06 0.59
CA PRO A 116 -8.77 -7.25 -0.19
C PRO A 116 -9.38 -7.17 -1.59
N MET A 117 -8.61 -7.60 -2.59
CA MET A 117 -9.08 -7.83 -3.95
C MET A 117 -9.88 -9.15 -3.99
N PRO A 118 -11.16 -9.18 -4.41
CA PRO A 118 -11.73 -10.42 -4.90
C PRO A 118 -10.91 -10.82 -6.13
N PHE A 119 -10.35 -12.03 -6.07
CA PHE A 119 -9.57 -12.62 -7.14
C PHE A 119 -10.49 -12.78 -8.37
N ASP A 120 -10.40 -11.88 -9.35
CA ASP A 120 -11.00 -12.10 -10.67
C ASP A 120 -9.93 -12.74 -11.55
N GLY A 121 -10.09 -14.05 -11.76
CA GLY A 121 -9.20 -14.86 -12.56
C GLY A 121 -9.38 -14.53 -14.03
N ARG A 122 -8.58 -13.58 -14.54
CA ARG A 122 -8.32 -13.45 -15.98
C ARG A 122 -6.83 -13.51 -16.26
N SER A 123 -6.37 -14.71 -16.63
CA SER A 123 -5.56 -14.99 -17.83
C SER A 123 -5.47 -16.50 -18.01
#